data_AF-A0AAU4BT37-F1
#
_entry.id   AF-A0AAU4BT37-F1
#
_cell.length_a   1.000
_cell.length_b   1.000
_cell.length_c   1.000
_cell.angle_alpha   90.00
_cell.angle_beta   90.00
_cell.angle_gamma   90.00
#
_symmetry.space_group_name_H-M   'P 1'
#
loop_
_entity.id
_entity.type
_entity.pdbx_description
1 polymer ?
#
loop_
_entity_poly.entity_id
_entity_poly.type
_entity_poly.pdbx_seq_one_letter_code
_entity_poly.pdbx_strand_id
1 'polypeptide(L)'
;MSSEPTTTADPDAPQPEPQPAPPGPVGECALAGCTESLPPPGRGRPAKYCGKAHADQASRDRRAADAAALDEPLRRAEALADGLPAAIGGLKEQLTALTDALAQAQSGALARVRRAEAEAVAARQAEADADTRAAEADRSRARAETAAAAAGQARRAAEQDAERDRAALERVRADTAETIAAHAQLRDAARAAQAAAEAARDAKAAELRQAREAHERDLARHDAAARVQADRLEAVRADLTRATDALTAAREALATAGGETRAERARAEAAEHARDAARRDLRAAAARAAALDRRIEDLHTAAEQATGEAAAARTALATSQAVCDRLETALASARAEAAEQRERAARAEAAATAAAAALAERRADEDQPGDHRPAPEPG
;
A
#
# COMPACT_ATOMS: atom_id res chain seq x y z
N MET A 1 70.35 -4.08 -94.94
CA MET A 1 70.20 -3.65 -96.35
C MET A 1 71.58 -3.29 -96.86
N SER A 2 71.96 -3.74 -98.07
CA SER A 2 73.11 -3.27 -98.89
C SER A 2 74.55 -3.53 -98.35
N SER A 3 75.63 -3.67 -99.15
CA SER A 3 75.83 -4.10 -100.56
C SER A 3 77.32 -4.33 -100.91
N GLU A 4 77.68 -5.54 -101.38
CA GLU A 4 78.59 -5.99 -102.50
C GLU A 4 80.01 -5.30 -102.82
N PRO A 5 80.77 -5.57 -103.94
CA PRO A 5 82.06 -6.34 -103.88
C PRO A 5 83.26 -5.95 -104.87
N THR A 6 84.19 -6.88 -105.17
CA THR A 6 85.24 -6.95 -106.29
C THR A 6 86.54 -6.07 -106.20
N THR A 7 87.67 -6.20 -106.97
CA THR A 7 88.00 -6.78 -108.32
C THR A 7 89.49 -7.34 -108.47
N THR A 8 90.21 -7.19 -109.61
CA THR A 8 91.57 -7.75 -110.00
C THR A 8 92.38 -6.74 -110.91
N ALA A 9 93.54 -6.92 -111.61
CA ALA A 9 94.35 -8.04 -112.21
C ALA A 9 95.88 -7.67 -112.44
N ASP A 10 96.65 -8.39 -113.31
CA ASP A 10 98.13 -8.33 -113.64
C ASP A 10 98.38 -8.98 -115.07
N PRO A 11 99.58 -9.18 -115.75
CA PRO A 11 101.04 -8.87 -115.56
C PRO A 11 101.83 -8.39 -116.87
N ASP A 12 103.17 -8.67 -117.01
CA ASP A 12 103.98 -9.06 -118.24
C ASP A 12 105.36 -8.31 -118.56
N ALA A 13 106.38 -8.95 -119.23
CA ALA A 13 107.74 -8.38 -119.57
C ALA A 13 108.69 -9.16 -120.58
N PRO A 14 109.53 -8.49 -121.46
CA PRO A 14 110.46 -9.13 -122.46
C PRO A 14 111.99 -8.66 -122.50
N GLN A 15 112.85 -9.17 -123.43
CA GLN A 15 114.28 -8.74 -123.68
C GLN A 15 114.79 -8.58 -125.20
N PRO A 16 115.92 -9.15 -125.74
CA PRO A 16 117.10 -8.39 -126.32
C PRO A 16 117.62 -8.79 -127.76
N GLU A 17 118.75 -8.22 -128.30
CA GLU A 17 119.89 -8.90 -129.07
C GLU A 17 120.96 -8.03 -129.87
N PRO A 18 122.16 -8.56 -130.31
CA PRO A 18 123.26 -7.88 -131.09
C PRO A 18 123.94 -8.66 -132.30
N GLN A 19 124.83 -8.07 -133.18
CA GLN A 19 125.81 -8.81 -134.10
C GLN A 19 126.94 -7.97 -134.87
N PRO A 20 127.86 -8.46 -135.81
CA PRO A 20 129.33 -8.16 -135.81
C PRO A 20 130.06 -7.79 -137.19
N ALA A 21 131.32 -8.25 -137.46
CA ALA A 21 132.33 -7.70 -138.42
C ALA A 21 133.26 -8.74 -139.20
N PRO A 22 134.18 -8.35 -140.16
CA PRO A 22 134.79 -9.23 -141.23
C PRO A 22 136.36 -9.47 -141.26
N PRO A 23 136.95 -10.25 -142.22
CA PRO A 23 138.36 -10.78 -142.21
C PRO A 23 139.34 -10.45 -143.40
N GLY A 24 140.55 -11.08 -143.46
CA GLY A 24 141.73 -10.74 -144.33
C GLY A 24 142.52 -11.91 -145.06
N PRO A 25 143.81 -11.71 -145.47
CA PRO A 25 144.45 -12.37 -146.66
C PRO A 25 145.46 -13.54 -146.45
N VAL A 26 146.32 -13.82 -147.45
CA VAL A 26 147.11 -15.07 -147.75
C VAL A 26 148.63 -14.83 -147.68
N GLY A 27 149.52 -15.79 -147.32
CA GLY A 27 149.31 -17.13 -146.74
C GLY A 27 150.58 -18.03 -146.76
N GLU A 28 150.78 -18.79 -145.67
CA GLU A 28 151.89 -19.74 -145.43
C GLU A 28 151.36 -21.18 -145.20
N CYS A 29 152.18 -22.11 -144.67
CA CYS A 29 151.72 -23.41 -144.19
C CYS A 29 150.71 -23.23 -143.05
N ALA A 30 149.50 -23.81 -143.17
CA ALA A 30 148.39 -23.51 -142.27
C ALA A 30 148.44 -24.23 -140.89
N LEU A 31 149.61 -24.68 -140.44
CA LEU A 31 149.85 -25.14 -139.07
C LEU A 31 150.57 -24.02 -138.31
N ALA A 32 150.01 -23.61 -137.17
CA ALA A 32 150.56 -22.50 -136.38
C ALA A 32 152.03 -22.76 -135.99
N GLY A 33 152.92 -21.84 -136.36
CA GLY A 33 154.36 -21.92 -136.12
C GLY A 33 155.20 -22.59 -137.22
N CYS A 34 154.60 -23.09 -138.31
CA CYS A 34 155.33 -23.67 -139.43
C CYS A 34 155.51 -22.64 -140.57
N THR A 35 156.72 -22.12 -140.75
CA THR A 35 157.07 -21.14 -141.81
C THR A 35 157.57 -21.79 -143.10
N GLU A 36 157.46 -23.12 -143.26
CA GLU A 36 157.89 -23.79 -144.49
C GLU A 36 156.99 -23.42 -145.67
N SER A 37 157.60 -22.87 -146.72
CA SER A 37 156.95 -22.55 -147.99
C SER A 37 156.23 -23.77 -148.56
N LEU A 38 154.96 -23.61 -148.94
CA LEU A 38 154.17 -24.67 -149.55
C LEU A 38 154.82 -25.14 -150.86
N PRO A 39 154.98 -26.46 -151.09
CA PRO A 39 155.64 -26.97 -152.29
C PRO A 39 154.89 -26.55 -153.56
N PRO A 40 155.61 -26.26 -154.67
CA PRO A 40 155.05 -25.62 -155.84
C PRO A 40 153.90 -26.44 -156.46
N PRO A 41 152.80 -25.78 -156.90
CA PRO A 41 151.58 -26.47 -157.26
C PRO A 41 151.72 -27.31 -158.53
N GLY A 42 151.73 -28.63 -158.35
CA GLY A 42 151.36 -29.57 -159.42
C GLY A 42 149.90 -29.37 -159.85
N ARG A 43 149.49 -30.05 -160.94
CA ARG A 43 148.17 -29.86 -161.60
C ARG A 43 147.00 -30.46 -160.79
N GLY A 44 146.71 -29.87 -159.64
CA GLY A 44 145.68 -30.29 -158.67
C GLY A 44 145.37 -29.18 -157.66
N ARG A 45 144.57 -29.50 -156.63
CA ARG A 45 144.19 -28.53 -155.59
C ARG A 45 145.42 -28.18 -154.73
N PRO A 46 145.72 -26.89 -154.48
CA PRO A 46 146.93 -26.50 -153.76
C PRO A 46 146.96 -27.09 -152.35
N ALA A 47 148.13 -27.58 -151.94
CA ALA A 47 148.36 -28.12 -150.60
C ALA A 47 148.22 -27.00 -149.55
N LYS A 48 147.53 -27.28 -148.43
CA LYS A 48 147.34 -26.30 -147.35
C LYS A 48 148.37 -26.41 -146.22
N TYR A 49 149.22 -27.44 -146.29
CA TYR A 49 150.28 -27.77 -145.33
C TYR A 49 151.49 -28.28 -146.12
N CYS A 50 152.72 -28.01 -145.66
CA CYS A 50 153.95 -28.45 -146.33
C CYS A 50 154.11 -29.99 -146.39
N GLY A 51 153.51 -30.72 -145.45
CA GLY A 51 153.54 -32.19 -145.42
C GLY A 51 152.40 -32.81 -144.61
N LYS A 52 152.20 -34.13 -144.79
CA LYS A 52 151.09 -34.87 -144.16
C LYS A 52 151.09 -34.76 -142.63
N ALA A 53 152.25 -34.83 -141.98
CA ALA A 53 152.37 -34.73 -140.53
C ALA A 53 151.75 -33.44 -139.96
N HIS A 54 151.89 -32.30 -140.66
CA HIS A 54 151.30 -31.03 -140.23
C HIS A 54 149.80 -30.93 -140.50
N ALA A 55 149.28 -31.63 -141.51
CA ALA A 55 147.83 -31.80 -141.69
C ALA A 55 147.21 -32.69 -140.59
N ASP A 56 147.89 -33.77 -140.20
CA ASP A 56 147.46 -34.67 -139.13
C ASP A 56 147.55 -33.98 -137.75
N GLN A 57 148.60 -33.20 -137.46
CA GLN A 57 148.71 -32.42 -136.22
C GLN A 57 147.60 -31.37 -136.13
N ALA A 58 147.39 -30.58 -137.21
CA ALA A 58 146.29 -29.62 -137.27
C ALA A 58 144.90 -30.29 -137.21
N SER A 59 144.78 -31.62 -137.30
CA SER A 59 143.53 -32.37 -137.07
C SER A 59 143.38 -32.83 -135.61
N ARG A 60 144.49 -32.95 -134.86
CA ARG A 60 144.49 -33.21 -133.41
C ARG A 60 144.18 -31.92 -132.65
N ASP A 61 144.84 -30.82 -133.00
CA ASP A 61 144.71 -29.53 -132.30
C ASP A 61 143.27 -29.01 -132.34
N ARG A 62 142.59 -29.13 -133.50
CA ARG A 62 141.15 -28.81 -133.63
C ARG A 62 140.29 -29.67 -132.72
N ARG A 63 140.48 -31.00 -132.72
CA ARG A 63 139.69 -31.90 -131.86
C ARG A 63 139.93 -31.69 -130.36
N ALA A 64 141.10 -31.20 -129.96
CA ALA A 64 141.35 -30.77 -128.59
C ALA A 64 140.60 -29.47 -128.24
N ALA A 65 140.57 -28.49 -129.15
CA ALA A 65 139.81 -27.25 -128.98
C ALA A 65 138.28 -27.50 -128.96
N ASP A 66 137.77 -28.35 -129.86
CA ASP A 66 136.36 -28.70 -129.94
C ASP A 66 135.85 -29.39 -128.65
N ALA A 67 136.69 -30.20 -128.00
CA ALA A 67 136.37 -30.82 -126.71
C ALA A 67 136.36 -29.78 -125.56
N ALA A 68 137.39 -28.93 -125.47
CA ALA A 68 137.49 -27.91 -124.44
C ALA A 68 136.35 -26.88 -124.48
N ALA A 69 135.70 -26.69 -125.63
CA ALA A 69 134.53 -25.83 -125.78
C ALA A 69 133.25 -26.38 -125.13
N LEU A 70 133.18 -27.67 -124.78
CA LEU A 70 131.96 -28.34 -124.31
C LEU A 70 131.95 -28.67 -122.79
N ASP A 71 133.11 -28.88 -122.17
CA ASP A 71 133.21 -29.18 -120.73
C ASP A 71 132.73 -28.01 -119.83
N GLU A 72 132.93 -26.79 -120.29
CA GLU A 72 132.61 -25.57 -119.53
C GLU A 72 131.10 -25.25 -119.47
N PRO A 73 130.32 -25.29 -120.58
CA PRO A 73 128.87 -25.14 -120.49
C PRO A 73 128.19 -26.30 -119.74
N LEU A 74 128.72 -27.53 -119.79
CA LEU A 74 128.18 -28.67 -119.04
C LEU A 74 128.33 -28.49 -117.53
N ARG A 75 129.54 -28.19 -117.03
CA ARG A 75 129.76 -27.89 -115.60
C ARG A 75 128.91 -26.72 -115.09
N ARG A 76 128.61 -25.75 -115.97
CA ARG A 76 127.74 -24.61 -115.64
C ARG A 76 126.25 -24.97 -115.56
N ALA A 77 125.81 -26.01 -116.28
CA ALA A 77 124.47 -26.58 -116.15
C ALA A 77 124.32 -27.44 -114.89
N GLU A 78 125.34 -28.26 -114.56
CA GLU A 78 125.36 -29.05 -113.32
C GLU A 78 125.33 -28.14 -112.08
N ALA A 79 126.14 -27.07 -112.03
CA ALA A 79 126.13 -26.10 -110.94
C ALA A 79 124.77 -25.37 -110.75
N LEU A 80 123.97 -25.24 -111.81
CA LEU A 80 122.59 -24.71 -111.73
C LEU A 80 121.59 -25.79 -111.26
N ALA A 81 121.81 -27.06 -111.63
CA ALA A 81 121.00 -28.18 -111.16
C ALA A 81 121.19 -28.42 -109.65
N ASP A 82 122.42 -28.37 -109.14
CA ASP A 82 122.74 -28.53 -107.72
C ASP A 82 122.18 -27.40 -106.84
N GLY A 83 122.05 -26.19 -107.39
CA GLY A 83 121.44 -25.04 -106.68
C GLY A 83 119.91 -25.13 -106.56
N LEU A 84 119.24 -25.86 -107.47
CA LEU A 84 117.78 -25.85 -107.57
C LEU A 84 117.07 -26.48 -106.35
N PRO A 85 117.51 -27.63 -105.79
CA PRO A 85 116.94 -28.19 -104.57
C PRO A 85 117.03 -27.25 -103.36
N ALA A 86 118.11 -26.48 -103.24
CA ALA A 86 118.28 -25.51 -102.15
C ALA A 86 117.32 -24.33 -102.29
N ALA A 87 117.13 -23.81 -103.51
CA ALA A 87 116.14 -22.76 -103.79
C ALA A 87 114.69 -23.25 -103.53
N ILE A 88 114.37 -24.47 -103.95
CA ILE A 88 113.05 -25.10 -103.69
C ILE A 88 112.86 -25.36 -102.18
N GLY A 89 113.91 -25.75 -101.47
CA GLY A 89 113.92 -25.88 -100.01
C GLY A 89 113.58 -24.56 -99.32
N GLY A 90 114.31 -23.48 -99.64
CA GLY A 90 114.05 -22.15 -99.08
C GLY A 90 112.65 -21.61 -99.42
N LEU A 91 112.15 -21.84 -100.64
CA LEU A 91 110.79 -21.45 -101.01
C LEU A 91 109.72 -22.26 -100.23
N LYS A 92 109.96 -23.56 -100.01
CA LYS A 92 109.10 -24.41 -99.19
C LYS A 92 109.11 -23.99 -97.72
N GLU A 93 110.26 -23.62 -97.17
CA GLU A 93 110.39 -23.08 -95.81
C GLU A 93 109.66 -21.73 -95.68
N GLN A 94 109.80 -20.83 -96.64
CA GLN A 94 109.05 -19.56 -96.68
C GLN A 94 107.55 -19.77 -96.78
N LEU A 95 107.08 -20.70 -97.63
CA LEU A 95 105.66 -21.07 -97.73
C LEU A 95 105.15 -21.69 -96.43
N THR A 96 105.95 -22.55 -95.78
CA THR A 96 105.59 -23.17 -94.49
C THR A 96 105.47 -22.11 -93.39
N ALA A 97 106.46 -21.23 -93.28
CA ALA A 97 106.45 -20.10 -92.34
C ALA A 97 105.29 -19.12 -92.61
N LEU A 98 104.92 -18.91 -93.87
CA LEU A 98 103.74 -18.11 -94.24
C LEU A 98 102.44 -18.81 -93.85
N THR A 99 102.30 -20.12 -94.06
CA THR A 99 101.11 -20.88 -93.60
C THR A 99 101.02 -20.94 -92.08
N ASP A 100 102.15 -21.05 -91.37
CA ASP A 100 102.20 -21.03 -89.90
C ASP A 100 101.85 -19.63 -89.37
N ALA A 101 102.37 -18.57 -89.98
CA ALA A 101 102.01 -17.19 -89.64
C ALA A 101 100.52 -16.90 -89.90
N LEU A 102 99.96 -17.41 -91.00
CA LEU A 102 98.52 -17.32 -91.29
C LEU A 102 97.67 -18.14 -90.30
N ALA A 103 98.11 -19.34 -89.91
CA ALA A 103 97.44 -20.15 -88.90
C ALA A 103 97.50 -19.52 -87.50
N GLN A 104 98.62 -18.89 -87.14
CA GLN A 104 98.77 -18.09 -85.91
C GLN A 104 97.91 -16.83 -85.95
N ALA A 105 97.83 -16.14 -87.09
CA ALA A 105 96.97 -14.98 -87.27
C ALA A 105 95.48 -15.36 -87.19
N GLN A 106 95.08 -16.46 -87.82
CA GLN A 106 93.71 -16.98 -87.80
C GLN A 106 93.31 -17.46 -86.41
N SER A 107 94.13 -18.28 -85.74
CA SER A 107 93.86 -18.74 -84.37
C SER A 107 93.85 -17.59 -83.37
N GLY A 108 94.76 -16.61 -83.51
CA GLY A 108 94.76 -15.38 -82.72
C GLY A 108 93.53 -14.50 -82.98
N ALA A 109 93.04 -14.41 -84.22
CA ALA A 109 91.80 -13.72 -84.55
C ALA A 109 90.58 -14.42 -83.96
N LEU A 110 90.47 -15.75 -84.11
CA LEU A 110 89.41 -16.56 -83.51
C LEU A 110 89.43 -16.50 -81.97
N ALA A 111 90.61 -16.43 -81.34
CA ALA A 111 90.74 -16.24 -79.90
C ALA A 111 90.26 -14.85 -79.45
N ARG A 112 90.54 -13.78 -80.23
CA ARG A 112 89.99 -12.44 -79.97
C ARG A 112 88.48 -12.39 -80.15
N VAL A 113 87.94 -13.02 -81.21
CA VAL A 113 86.49 -13.11 -81.45
C VAL A 113 85.82 -13.86 -80.30
N ARG A 114 86.28 -15.07 -79.95
CA ARG A 114 85.72 -15.85 -78.83
C ARG A 114 85.80 -15.12 -77.49
N ARG A 115 86.85 -14.33 -77.26
CA ARG A 115 86.95 -13.47 -76.06
C ARG A 115 85.88 -12.36 -76.10
N ALA A 116 85.78 -11.63 -77.20
CA ALA A 116 84.78 -10.56 -77.36
C ALA A 116 83.33 -11.10 -77.31
N GLU A 117 83.07 -12.30 -77.83
CA GLU A 117 81.80 -13.02 -77.69
C GLU A 117 81.51 -13.37 -76.24
N ALA A 118 82.48 -13.94 -75.51
CA ALA A 118 82.34 -14.27 -74.09
C ALA A 118 82.15 -13.02 -73.21
N GLU A 119 82.88 -11.94 -73.48
CA GLU A 119 82.73 -10.63 -72.82
C GLU A 119 81.36 -10.01 -73.12
N ALA A 120 80.87 -10.10 -74.37
CA ALA A 120 79.55 -9.61 -74.74
C ALA A 120 78.40 -10.46 -74.16
N VAL A 121 78.58 -11.77 -73.98
CA VAL A 121 77.63 -12.63 -73.26
C VAL A 121 77.64 -12.30 -71.77
N ALA A 122 78.82 -12.15 -71.15
CA ALA A 122 78.94 -11.77 -69.75
C ALA A 122 78.33 -10.39 -69.46
N ALA A 123 78.51 -9.41 -70.36
CA ALA A 123 77.90 -8.09 -70.25
C ALA A 123 76.37 -8.15 -70.28
N ARG A 124 75.78 -8.89 -71.24
CA ARG A 124 74.32 -9.08 -71.33
C ARG A 124 73.75 -9.83 -70.12
N GLN A 125 74.49 -10.80 -69.57
CA GLN A 125 74.08 -11.48 -68.35
C GLN A 125 74.11 -10.52 -67.16
N ALA A 126 75.17 -9.72 -67.01
CA ALA A 126 75.27 -8.72 -65.93
C ALA A 126 74.18 -7.64 -66.02
N GLU A 127 73.78 -7.25 -67.24
CA GLU A 127 72.65 -6.36 -67.53
C GLU A 127 71.31 -7.02 -67.14
N ALA A 128 71.03 -8.24 -67.61
CA ALA A 128 69.81 -8.98 -67.24
C ALA A 128 69.71 -9.28 -65.73
N ASP A 129 70.84 -9.56 -65.07
CA ASP A 129 70.92 -9.72 -63.62
C ASP A 129 70.66 -8.39 -62.89
N ALA A 130 71.09 -7.26 -63.45
CA ALA A 130 70.84 -5.93 -62.90
C ALA A 130 69.37 -5.53 -63.02
N ASP A 131 68.75 -5.74 -64.19
CA ASP A 131 67.32 -5.55 -64.41
C ASP A 131 66.48 -6.44 -63.49
N THR A 132 66.89 -7.71 -63.31
CA THR A 132 66.22 -8.65 -62.40
C THR A 132 66.25 -8.14 -60.95
N ARG A 133 67.41 -7.64 -60.48
CA ARG A 133 67.56 -7.03 -59.15
C ARG A 133 66.78 -5.72 -59.01
N ALA A 134 66.77 -4.85 -60.02
CA ALA A 134 66.02 -3.60 -60.03
C ALA A 134 64.51 -3.87 -59.93
N ALA A 135 63.99 -4.76 -60.78
CA ALA A 135 62.59 -5.16 -60.75
C ALA A 135 62.21 -5.90 -59.44
N GLU A 136 63.15 -6.57 -58.76
CA GLU A 136 62.91 -7.11 -57.42
C GLU A 136 62.86 -6.02 -56.34
N ALA A 137 63.76 -5.04 -56.40
CA ALA A 137 63.75 -3.90 -55.49
C ALA A 137 62.44 -3.09 -55.63
N ASP A 138 61.96 -2.85 -56.84
CA ASP A 138 60.67 -2.19 -57.10
C ASP A 138 59.48 -3.02 -56.60
N ARG A 139 59.48 -4.35 -56.82
CA ARG A 139 58.46 -5.25 -56.25
C ARG A 139 58.48 -5.24 -54.71
N SER A 140 59.66 -5.16 -54.10
CA SER A 140 59.83 -5.08 -52.65
C SER A 140 59.30 -3.74 -52.11
N ARG A 141 59.68 -2.63 -52.75
CA ARG A 141 59.21 -1.28 -52.45
C ARG A 141 57.69 -1.16 -52.55
N ALA A 142 57.09 -1.62 -53.64
CA ALA A 142 55.64 -1.56 -53.83
C ALA A 142 54.87 -2.37 -52.76
N ARG A 143 55.41 -3.52 -52.32
CA ARG A 143 54.86 -4.28 -51.19
C ARG A 143 54.99 -3.51 -49.88
N ALA A 144 56.13 -2.86 -49.62
CA ALA A 144 56.35 -2.07 -48.41
C ALA A 144 55.45 -0.84 -48.34
N GLU A 145 55.28 -0.11 -49.45
CA GLU A 145 54.35 1.03 -49.56
C GLU A 145 52.89 0.58 -49.36
N THR A 146 52.49 -0.56 -49.95
CA THR A 146 51.16 -1.16 -49.75
C THR A 146 50.93 -1.58 -48.28
N ALA A 147 51.92 -2.23 -47.66
CA ALA A 147 51.84 -2.66 -46.27
C ALA A 147 51.79 -1.46 -45.29
N ALA A 148 52.55 -0.40 -45.55
CA ALA A 148 52.50 0.84 -44.78
C ALA A 148 51.14 1.56 -44.91
N ALA A 149 50.57 1.58 -46.13
CA ALA A 149 49.23 2.12 -46.35
C ALA A 149 48.15 1.32 -45.59
N ALA A 150 48.20 -0.02 -45.66
CA ALA A 150 47.30 -0.91 -44.93
C ALA A 150 47.43 -0.76 -43.41
N ALA A 151 48.66 -0.72 -42.87
CA ALA A 151 48.90 -0.48 -41.45
C ALA A 151 48.39 0.91 -41.00
N GLY A 152 48.55 1.94 -41.84
CA GLY A 152 48.01 3.27 -41.59
C GLY A 152 46.47 3.32 -41.62
N GLN A 153 45.82 2.52 -42.46
CA GLN A 153 44.36 2.35 -42.47
C GLN A 153 43.89 1.59 -41.21
N ALA A 154 44.52 0.46 -40.89
CA ALA A 154 44.19 -0.35 -39.72
C ALA A 154 44.34 0.42 -38.40
N ARG A 155 45.39 1.25 -38.26
CA ARG A 155 45.56 2.10 -37.08
C ARG A 155 44.46 3.15 -36.96
N ARG A 156 44.08 3.82 -38.06
CA ARG A 156 42.96 4.78 -38.07
C ARG A 156 41.61 4.14 -37.76
N ALA A 157 41.38 2.90 -38.20
CA ALA A 157 40.20 2.14 -37.82
C ALA A 157 40.20 1.86 -36.30
N ALA A 158 41.29 1.35 -35.74
CA ALA A 158 41.41 1.10 -34.30
C ALA A 158 41.32 2.39 -33.44
N GLU A 159 41.86 3.52 -33.94
CA GLU A 159 41.71 4.84 -33.33
C GLU A 159 40.22 5.25 -33.27
N GLN A 160 39.49 5.12 -34.39
CA GLN A 160 38.05 5.41 -34.48
C GLN A 160 37.19 4.44 -33.64
N ASP A 161 37.53 3.15 -33.60
CA ASP A 161 36.85 2.15 -32.78
C ASP A 161 36.98 2.49 -31.29
N ALA A 162 38.21 2.80 -30.84
CA ALA A 162 38.45 3.25 -29.47
C ALA A 162 37.78 4.59 -29.12
N GLU A 163 37.52 5.47 -30.10
CA GLU A 163 36.70 6.68 -29.90
C GLU A 163 35.21 6.35 -29.78
N ARG A 164 34.68 5.47 -30.65
CA ARG A 164 33.29 5.01 -30.59
C ARG A 164 32.98 4.29 -29.28
N ASP A 165 33.88 3.45 -28.80
CA ASP A 165 33.75 2.72 -27.53
C ASP A 165 33.82 3.66 -26.32
N ARG A 166 34.74 4.65 -26.31
CA ARG A 166 34.78 5.69 -25.26
C ARG A 166 33.46 6.47 -25.20
N ALA A 167 32.98 6.95 -26.35
CA ALA A 167 31.71 7.67 -26.42
C ALA A 167 30.49 6.79 -26.05
N ALA A 168 30.55 5.48 -26.30
CA ALA A 168 29.52 4.54 -25.84
C ALA A 168 29.54 4.33 -24.32
N LEU A 169 30.72 4.16 -23.73
CA LEU A 169 30.88 4.06 -22.27
C LEU A 169 30.47 5.36 -21.55
N GLU A 170 30.72 6.52 -22.15
CA GLU A 170 30.29 7.81 -21.61
C GLU A 170 28.76 7.98 -21.64
N ARG A 171 28.09 7.57 -22.72
CA ARG A 171 26.62 7.50 -22.76
C ARG A 171 26.07 6.56 -21.69
N VAL A 172 26.53 5.31 -21.63
CA VAL A 172 26.08 4.33 -20.63
C VAL A 172 26.29 4.84 -19.19
N ARG A 173 27.37 5.59 -18.91
CA ARG A 173 27.60 6.24 -17.62
C ARG A 173 26.58 7.35 -17.33
N ALA A 174 26.25 8.18 -18.32
CA ALA A 174 25.23 9.22 -18.18
C ALA A 174 23.84 8.60 -17.95
N ASP A 175 23.42 7.64 -18.79
CA ASP A 175 22.15 6.93 -18.71
C ASP A 175 21.99 6.23 -17.33
N THR A 176 23.07 5.63 -16.83
CA THR A 176 23.12 4.99 -15.49
C THR A 176 23.01 6.04 -14.38
N ALA A 177 23.68 7.19 -14.50
CA ALA A 177 23.61 8.26 -13.50
C ALA A 177 22.21 8.90 -13.44
N GLU A 178 21.56 9.11 -14.59
CA GLU A 178 20.17 9.56 -14.66
C GLU A 178 19.22 8.54 -14.04
N THR A 179 19.38 7.25 -14.36
CA THR A 179 18.59 6.15 -13.76
C THR A 179 18.74 6.10 -12.24
N ILE A 180 19.97 6.28 -11.72
CA ILE A 180 20.22 6.35 -10.27
C ILE A 180 19.56 7.59 -9.65
N ALA A 181 19.63 8.75 -10.30
CA ALA A 181 18.99 9.97 -9.84
C ALA A 181 17.45 9.84 -9.80
N ALA A 182 16.83 9.27 -10.83
CA ALA A 182 15.41 8.97 -10.87
C ALA A 182 14.99 7.99 -9.75
N HIS A 183 15.76 6.93 -9.51
CA HIS A 183 15.50 6.02 -8.39
C HIS A 183 15.68 6.68 -7.01
N ALA A 184 16.60 7.63 -6.85
CA ALA A 184 16.73 8.40 -5.62
C ALA A 184 15.50 9.29 -5.39
N GLN A 185 15.09 10.06 -6.41
CA GLN A 185 13.88 10.91 -6.36
C GLN A 185 12.63 10.09 -6.05
N LEU A 186 12.44 8.92 -6.67
CA LEU A 186 11.32 8.02 -6.40
C LEU A 186 11.33 7.49 -4.95
N ARG A 187 12.51 7.16 -4.39
CA ARG A 187 12.63 6.72 -2.99
C ARG A 187 12.31 7.84 -2.00
N ASP A 188 12.73 9.07 -2.29
CA ASP A 188 12.47 10.20 -1.40
C ASP A 188 11.02 10.70 -1.51
N ALA A 189 10.41 10.64 -2.69
CA ALA A 189 8.97 10.82 -2.86
C ALA A 189 8.17 9.74 -2.10
N ALA A 190 8.58 8.47 -2.14
CA ALA A 190 7.94 7.40 -1.39
C ALA A 190 8.06 7.59 0.13
N ARG A 191 9.23 8.03 0.63
CA ARG A 191 9.44 8.40 2.03
C ARG A 191 8.55 9.56 2.48
N ALA A 192 8.44 10.61 1.65
CA ALA A 192 7.57 11.75 1.93
C ALA A 192 6.08 11.35 1.96
N ALA A 193 5.66 10.49 1.02
CA ALA A 193 4.30 9.94 0.99
C ALA A 193 3.99 9.06 2.22
N GLN A 194 4.94 8.23 2.66
CA GLN A 194 4.81 7.46 3.90
C GLN A 194 4.66 8.37 5.12
N ALA A 195 5.54 9.36 5.29
CA ALA A 195 5.47 10.29 6.41
C ALA A 195 4.16 11.10 6.43
N ALA A 196 3.65 11.50 5.25
CA ALA A 196 2.35 12.16 5.12
C ALA A 196 1.17 11.23 5.50
N ALA A 197 1.23 9.95 5.11
CA ALA A 197 0.22 8.95 5.46
C ALA A 197 0.21 8.61 6.97
N GLU A 198 1.39 8.52 7.59
CA GLU A 198 1.55 8.33 9.04
C GLU A 198 1.01 9.54 9.81
N ALA A 199 1.37 10.76 9.41
CA ALA A 199 0.83 11.99 10.01
C ALA A 199 -0.70 12.10 9.85
N ALA A 200 -1.26 11.74 8.70
CA ALA A 200 -2.70 11.72 8.46
C ALA A 200 -3.43 10.67 9.33
N ARG A 201 -2.84 9.48 9.48
CA ARG A 201 -3.34 8.42 10.38
C ARG A 201 -3.38 8.92 11.83
N ASP A 202 -2.30 9.54 12.28
CA ASP A 202 -2.15 9.94 13.68
C ASP A 202 -3.00 11.17 14.03
N ALA A 203 -3.22 12.07 13.07
CA ALA A 203 -4.23 13.12 13.15
C ALA A 203 -5.64 12.54 13.28
N LYS A 204 -6.02 11.55 12.45
CA LYS A 204 -7.33 10.87 12.56
C LYS A 204 -7.48 10.06 13.85
N ALA A 205 -6.40 9.50 14.39
CA ALA A 205 -6.39 8.89 15.70
C ALA A 205 -6.59 9.92 16.84
N ALA A 206 -6.10 11.14 16.69
CA ALA A 206 -6.35 12.24 17.63
C ALA A 206 -7.81 12.75 17.55
N GLU A 207 -8.33 12.99 16.35
CA GLU A 207 -9.76 13.33 16.13
C GLU A 207 -10.68 12.30 16.78
N LEU A 208 -10.41 11.00 16.60
CA LEU A 208 -11.22 9.92 17.16
C LEU A 208 -11.16 9.87 18.70
N ARG A 209 -10.02 10.20 19.33
CA ARG A 209 -9.94 10.35 20.80
C ARG A 209 -10.77 11.53 21.27
N GLN A 210 -10.57 12.70 20.67
CA GLN A 210 -11.32 13.92 21.02
C GLN A 210 -12.84 13.74 20.86
N ALA A 211 -13.28 13.04 19.81
CA ALA A 211 -14.69 12.73 19.57
C ALA A 211 -15.27 11.76 20.63
N ARG A 212 -14.50 10.75 21.07
CA ARG A 212 -14.90 9.85 22.16
C ARG A 212 -15.01 10.58 23.49
N GLU A 213 -13.98 11.35 23.87
CA GLU A 213 -14.00 12.14 25.10
C GLU A 213 -15.15 13.17 25.11
N ALA A 214 -15.50 13.74 23.95
CA ALA A 214 -16.65 14.63 23.81
C ALA A 214 -17.97 13.86 24.00
N HIS A 215 -18.13 12.70 23.36
CA HIS A 215 -19.31 11.85 23.52
C HIS A 215 -19.48 11.34 24.96
N GLU A 216 -18.40 10.95 25.64
CA GLU A 216 -18.41 10.57 27.06
C GLU A 216 -18.84 11.74 27.96
N ARG A 217 -18.38 12.96 27.66
CA ARG A 217 -18.83 14.19 28.32
C ARG A 217 -20.29 14.52 28.01
N ASP A 218 -20.80 14.17 26.84
CA ASP A 218 -22.20 14.36 26.47
C ASP A 218 -23.11 13.37 27.20
N LEU A 219 -22.74 12.09 27.22
CA LEU A 219 -23.43 11.06 28.02
C LEU A 219 -23.47 11.44 29.50
N ALA A 220 -22.33 11.84 30.09
CA ALA A 220 -22.28 12.28 31.48
C ALA A 220 -23.18 13.52 31.75
N ARG A 221 -23.30 14.45 30.79
CA ARG A 221 -24.24 15.58 30.89
C ARG A 221 -25.69 15.13 30.78
N HIS A 222 -26.01 14.19 29.90
CA HIS A 222 -27.36 13.64 29.77
C HIS A 222 -27.78 12.82 31.01
N ASP A 223 -26.89 11.99 31.55
CA ASP A 223 -27.13 11.24 32.79
C ASP A 223 -27.35 12.16 34.00
N ALA A 224 -26.54 13.22 34.12
CA ALA A 224 -26.73 14.22 35.17
C ALA A 224 -28.07 14.95 35.04
N ALA A 225 -28.46 15.33 33.81
CA ALA A 225 -29.74 15.95 33.55
C ALA A 225 -30.93 15.00 33.81
N ALA A 226 -30.79 13.71 33.46
CA ALA A 226 -31.80 12.69 33.71
C ALA A 226 -32.01 12.43 35.21
N ARG A 227 -30.93 12.39 36.00
CA ARG A 227 -31.01 12.33 37.48
C ARG A 227 -31.76 13.53 38.05
N VAL A 228 -31.36 14.75 37.68
CA VAL A 228 -32.05 15.99 38.13
C VAL A 228 -33.53 16.02 37.70
N GLN A 229 -33.90 15.39 36.58
CA GLN A 229 -35.31 15.22 36.19
C GLN A 229 -36.03 14.16 37.03
N ALA A 230 -35.39 13.02 37.34
CA ALA A 230 -35.93 12.00 38.24
C ALA A 230 -36.17 12.55 39.66
N ASP A 231 -35.18 13.24 40.23
CA ASP A 231 -35.24 13.88 41.55
C ASP A 231 -36.42 14.87 41.63
N ARG A 232 -36.63 15.68 40.56
CA ARG A 232 -37.76 16.60 40.45
C ARG A 232 -39.10 15.88 40.35
N LEU A 233 -39.19 14.79 39.59
CA LEU A 233 -40.41 13.99 39.48
C LEU A 233 -40.74 13.28 40.80
N GLU A 234 -39.74 12.84 41.56
CA GLU A 234 -39.93 12.26 42.90
C GLU A 234 -40.38 13.32 43.92
N ALA A 235 -39.76 14.51 43.91
CA ALA A 235 -40.19 15.64 44.73
C ALA A 235 -41.65 16.03 44.45
N VAL A 236 -42.04 16.18 43.17
CA VAL A 236 -43.42 16.51 42.76
C VAL A 236 -44.40 15.40 43.13
N ARG A 237 -44.01 14.12 43.06
CA ARG A 237 -44.83 13.00 43.57
C ARG A 237 -45.02 13.09 45.08
N ALA A 238 -43.96 13.39 45.84
CA ALA A 238 -44.04 13.54 47.29
C ALA A 238 -44.91 14.76 47.71
N ASP A 239 -44.86 15.86 46.96
CA ASP A 239 -45.77 17.00 47.16
C ASP A 239 -47.22 16.66 46.81
N LEU A 240 -47.46 15.90 45.73
CA LEU A 240 -48.80 15.45 45.37
C LEU A 240 -49.40 14.51 46.43
N THR A 241 -48.61 13.60 47.00
CA THR A 241 -49.02 12.77 48.14
C THR A 241 -49.35 13.65 49.34
N ARG A 242 -48.44 14.53 49.78
CA ARG A 242 -48.69 15.49 50.88
C ARG A 242 -49.97 16.30 50.69
N ALA A 243 -50.22 16.80 49.48
CA ALA A 243 -51.43 17.56 49.15
C ALA A 243 -52.71 16.68 49.18
N THR A 244 -52.61 15.41 48.78
CA THR A 244 -53.71 14.44 48.82
C THR A 244 -54.05 14.03 50.26
N ASP A 245 -53.04 13.81 51.10
CA ASP A 245 -53.18 13.52 52.53
C ASP A 245 -53.80 14.72 53.26
N ALA A 246 -53.29 15.93 53.01
CA ALA A 246 -53.82 17.17 53.59
C ALA A 246 -55.27 17.44 53.15
N LEU A 247 -55.63 17.18 51.89
CA LEU A 247 -57.01 17.26 51.39
C LEU A 247 -57.92 16.22 52.04
N THR A 248 -57.40 15.03 52.33
CA THR A 248 -58.16 13.96 53.01
C THR A 248 -58.42 14.33 54.47
N ALA A 249 -57.38 14.74 55.21
CA ALA A 249 -57.51 15.25 56.58
C ALA A 249 -58.44 16.48 56.66
N ALA A 250 -58.40 17.39 55.69
CA ALA A 250 -59.32 18.54 55.62
C ALA A 250 -60.79 18.11 55.38
N ARG A 251 -61.03 17.05 54.60
CA ARG A 251 -62.38 16.47 54.41
C ARG A 251 -62.87 15.77 55.67
N GLU A 252 -62.01 15.05 56.38
CA GLU A 252 -62.33 14.39 57.66
C GLU A 252 -62.62 15.41 58.77
N ALA A 253 -61.83 16.49 58.85
CA ALA A 253 -62.07 17.61 59.75
C ALA A 253 -63.42 18.31 59.44
N LEU A 254 -63.71 18.55 58.15
CA LEU A 254 -65.00 19.13 57.72
C LEU A 254 -66.19 18.20 58.03
N ALA A 255 -66.02 16.89 57.85
CA ALA A 255 -67.04 15.90 58.19
C ALA A 255 -67.28 15.84 59.71
N THR A 256 -66.21 15.98 60.50
CA THR A 256 -66.25 16.03 61.97
C THR A 256 -66.97 17.30 62.45
N ALA A 257 -66.54 18.48 62.01
CA ALA A 257 -67.18 19.76 62.33
C ALA A 257 -68.65 19.81 61.86
N GLY A 258 -68.96 19.20 60.71
CA GLY A 258 -70.34 19.03 60.23
C GLY A 258 -71.16 18.01 61.04
N GLY A 259 -70.51 17.05 61.71
CA GLY A 259 -71.11 16.18 62.72
C GLY A 259 -71.39 16.93 64.02
N GLU A 260 -70.39 17.64 64.55
CA GLU A 260 -70.47 18.47 65.76
C GLU A 260 -71.57 19.53 65.62
N THR A 261 -71.60 20.28 64.51
CA THR A 261 -72.64 21.27 64.20
C THR A 261 -74.04 20.66 64.21
N ARG A 262 -74.21 19.42 63.72
CA ARG A 262 -75.51 18.71 63.78
C ARG A 262 -75.84 18.26 65.20
N ALA A 263 -74.85 17.79 65.96
CA ALA A 263 -75.03 17.42 67.36
C ALA A 263 -75.30 18.63 68.27
N GLU A 264 -74.80 19.82 67.94
CA GLU A 264 -75.14 21.08 68.60
C GLU A 264 -76.56 21.55 68.27
N ARG A 265 -76.96 21.50 66.99
CA ARG A 265 -78.35 21.79 66.59
C ARG A 265 -79.35 20.84 67.27
N ALA A 266 -79.09 19.54 67.23
CA ALA A 266 -79.94 18.55 67.91
C ALA A 266 -79.99 18.76 69.44
N ARG A 267 -78.89 19.20 70.08
CA ARG A 267 -78.88 19.58 71.50
C ARG A 267 -79.68 20.86 71.76
N ALA A 268 -79.61 21.86 70.88
CA ALA A 268 -80.38 23.09 70.99
C ALA A 268 -81.88 22.86 70.76
N GLU A 269 -82.25 22.08 69.75
CA GLU A 269 -83.63 21.64 69.46
C GLU A 269 -84.21 20.83 70.62
N ALA A 270 -83.44 19.88 71.19
CA ALA A 270 -83.84 19.14 72.37
C ALA A 270 -83.99 20.03 73.61
N ALA A 271 -83.11 21.02 73.80
CA ALA A 271 -83.22 21.99 74.90
C ALA A 271 -84.43 22.92 74.73
N GLU A 272 -84.77 23.32 73.50
CA GLU A 272 -85.98 24.09 73.19
C GLU A 272 -87.25 23.27 73.43
N HIS A 273 -87.28 22.00 72.99
CA HIS A 273 -88.38 21.07 73.30
C HIS A 273 -88.53 20.82 74.80
N ALA A 274 -87.43 20.67 75.54
CA ALA A 274 -87.45 20.51 77.00
C ALA A 274 -87.93 21.79 77.72
N ARG A 275 -87.45 22.97 77.29
CA ARG A 275 -87.92 24.28 77.78
C ARG A 275 -89.41 24.46 77.55
N ASP A 276 -89.92 24.09 76.39
CA ASP A 276 -91.33 24.25 76.05
C ASP A 276 -92.23 23.14 76.63
N ALA A 277 -91.68 21.97 76.94
CA ALA A 277 -92.30 21.00 77.84
C ALA A 277 -92.42 21.57 79.25
N ALA A 278 -91.32 22.03 79.86
CA ALA A 278 -91.33 22.64 81.18
C ALA A 278 -92.28 23.87 81.27
N ARG A 279 -92.42 24.66 80.19
CA ARG A 279 -93.44 25.73 80.10
C ARG A 279 -94.87 25.20 80.05
N ARG A 280 -95.13 24.07 79.37
CA ARG A 280 -96.46 23.40 79.42
C ARG A 280 -96.73 22.83 80.81
N ASP A 281 -95.74 22.22 81.44
CA ASP A 281 -95.86 21.65 82.79
C ASP A 281 -96.04 22.72 83.86
N LEU A 282 -95.35 23.87 83.75
CA LEU A 282 -95.56 25.04 84.60
C LEU A 282 -96.97 25.62 84.43
N ARG A 283 -97.47 25.73 83.18
CA ARG A 283 -98.87 26.15 82.92
C ARG A 283 -99.87 25.16 83.49
N ALA A 284 -99.62 23.86 83.36
CA ALA A 284 -100.47 22.82 83.94
C ALA A 284 -100.40 22.81 85.48
N ALA A 285 -99.23 23.10 86.07
CA ALA A 285 -99.06 23.26 87.51
C ALA A 285 -99.79 24.51 88.04
N ALA A 286 -99.70 25.64 87.34
CA ALA A 286 -100.44 26.85 87.66
C ALA A 286 -101.96 26.65 87.52
N ALA A 287 -102.42 25.92 86.50
CA ALA A 287 -103.83 25.54 86.34
C ALA A 287 -104.31 24.58 87.44
N ARG A 288 -103.45 23.68 87.93
CA ARG A 288 -103.73 22.83 89.10
C ARG A 288 -103.75 23.63 90.40
N ALA A 289 -102.82 24.58 90.60
CA ALA A 289 -102.82 25.49 91.74
C ALA A 289 -104.12 26.29 91.76
N ALA A 290 -104.44 27.02 90.69
CA ALA A 290 -105.70 27.76 90.55
C ALA A 290 -106.98 26.89 90.53
N ALA A 291 -106.88 25.56 90.56
CA ALA A 291 -107.99 24.64 90.81
C ALA A 291 -108.03 24.13 92.26
N LEU A 292 -106.89 24.06 92.94
CA LEU A 292 -106.79 23.83 94.38
C LEU A 292 -107.19 25.09 95.17
N ASP A 293 -106.77 26.27 94.74
CA ASP A 293 -107.10 27.56 95.38
C ASP A 293 -108.63 27.76 95.41
N ARG A 294 -109.30 27.63 94.26
CA ARG A 294 -110.77 27.61 94.18
C ARG A 294 -111.40 26.53 95.06
N ARG A 295 -110.80 25.35 95.15
CA ARG A 295 -111.30 24.27 96.02
C ARG A 295 -111.07 24.56 97.51
N ILE A 296 -110.08 25.39 97.87
CA ILE A 296 -109.89 25.90 99.22
C ILE A 296 -110.92 27.00 99.51
N GLU A 297 -111.23 27.87 98.55
CA GLU A 297 -112.33 28.85 98.63
C GLU A 297 -113.69 28.16 98.80
N ASP A 298 -113.97 27.11 98.00
CA ASP A 298 -115.16 26.25 98.12
C ASP A 298 -115.25 25.60 99.52
N LEU A 299 -114.13 25.05 100.02
CA LEU A 299 -114.06 24.40 101.33
C LEU A 299 -114.17 25.40 102.49
N HIS A 300 -113.61 26.60 102.37
CA HIS A 300 -113.80 27.68 103.33
C HIS A 300 -115.27 28.12 103.36
N THR A 301 -115.89 28.33 102.20
CA THR A 301 -117.31 28.68 102.09
C THR A 301 -118.20 27.59 102.71
N ALA A 302 -117.89 26.31 102.45
CA ALA A 302 -118.58 25.18 103.07
C ALA A 302 -118.34 25.08 104.59
N ALA A 303 -117.17 25.47 105.09
CA ALA A 303 -116.87 25.51 106.52
C ALA A 303 -117.56 26.68 107.24
N GLU A 304 -117.68 27.84 106.59
CA GLU A 304 -118.48 28.98 107.07
C GLU A 304 -119.98 28.62 107.11
N GLN A 305 -120.48 27.95 106.06
CA GLN A 305 -121.83 27.39 106.05
C GLN A 305 -122.04 26.38 107.18
N ALA A 306 -121.17 25.36 107.30
CA ALA A 306 -121.27 24.34 108.35
C ALA A 306 -121.11 24.89 109.77
N THR A 307 -120.33 25.96 109.98
CA THR A 307 -120.24 26.62 111.30
C THR A 307 -121.45 27.50 111.59
N GLY A 308 -122.06 28.13 110.58
CA GLY A 308 -123.37 28.78 110.67
C GLY A 308 -124.51 27.80 110.98
N GLU A 309 -124.57 26.66 110.28
CA GLU A 309 -125.49 25.55 110.55
C GLU A 309 -125.28 24.98 111.96
N ALA A 310 -124.03 24.75 112.37
CA ALA A 310 -123.73 24.31 113.73
C ALA A 310 -124.09 25.36 114.79
N ALA A 311 -124.01 26.67 114.49
CA ALA A 311 -124.51 27.71 115.37
C ALA A 311 -126.05 27.66 115.49
N ALA A 312 -126.77 27.58 114.36
CA ALA A 312 -128.22 27.43 114.34
C ALA A 312 -128.70 26.16 115.06
N ALA A 313 -128.01 25.03 114.86
CA ALA A 313 -128.28 23.76 115.55
C ALA A 313 -128.04 23.86 117.06
N ARG A 314 -127.03 24.61 117.52
CA ARG A 314 -126.82 24.88 118.96
C ARG A 314 -127.92 25.78 119.54
N THR A 315 -128.41 26.77 118.80
CA THR A 315 -129.57 27.59 119.20
C THR A 315 -130.86 26.76 119.27
N ALA A 316 -131.07 25.83 118.31
CA ALA A 316 -132.18 24.89 118.32
C ALA A 316 -132.09 23.89 119.49
N LEU A 317 -130.89 23.38 119.79
CA LEU A 317 -130.67 22.49 120.93
C LEU A 317 -130.97 23.22 122.25
N ALA A 318 -130.43 24.43 122.44
CA ALA A 318 -130.68 25.24 123.64
C ALA A 318 -132.16 25.58 123.83
N THR A 319 -132.91 25.85 122.75
CA THR A 319 -134.36 26.05 122.83
C THR A 319 -135.13 24.77 123.13
N SER A 320 -134.67 23.60 122.66
CA SER A 320 -135.24 22.30 123.04
C SER A 320 -134.98 21.95 124.52
N GLN A 321 -133.77 22.23 125.03
CA GLN A 321 -133.41 22.04 126.45
C GLN A 321 -134.28 22.93 127.34
N ALA A 322 -134.42 24.21 127.00
CA ALA A 322 -135.33 25.13 127.68
C ALA A 322 -136.83 24.78 127.55
N VAL A 323 -137.21 23.74 126.77
CA VAL A 323 -138.54 23.12 126.79
C VAL A 323 -138.55 21.87 127.68
N CYS A 324 -137.53 21.03 127.62
CA CYS A 324 -137.33 19.89 128.54
C CYS A 324 -137.34 20.33 130.00
N ASP A 325 -136.57 21.35 130.38
CA ASP A 325 -136.47 21.86 131.76
C ASP A 325 -137.85 22.30 132.32
N ARG A 326 -138.68 22.91 131.45
CA ARG A 326 -140.06 23.30 131.76
C ARG A 326 -140.98 22.09 131.93
N LEU A 327 -140.82 21.06 131.09
CA LEU A 327 -141.58 19.81 131.19
C LEU A 327 -141.19 19.01 132.44
N GLU A 328 -139.91 18.96 132.80
CA GLU A 328 -139.45 18.32 134.05
C GLU A 328 -139.98 19.04 135.29
N THR A 329 -139.99 20.38 135.28
CA THR A 329 -140.56 21.19 136.37
C THR A 329 -142.07 20.93 136.52
N ALA A 330 -142.82 20.87 135.40
CA ALA A 330 -144.24 20.52 135.43
C ALA A 330 -144.48 19.07 135.91
N LEU A 331 -143.65 18.12 135.49
CA LEU A 331 -143.75 16.71 135.87
C LEU A 331 -143.37 16.47 137.34
N ALA A 332 -142.50 17.31 137.91
CA ALA A 332 -142.25 17.35 139.35
C ALA A 332 -143.47 17.83 140.16
N SER A 333 -144.17 18.87 139.70
CA SER A 333 -145.44 19.34 140.32
C SER A 333 -146.50 18.23 140.30
N ALA A 334 -146.73 17.65 139.13
CA ALA A 334 -147.71 16.57 138.96
C ALA A 334 -147.39 15.33 139.84
N ARG A 335 -146.11 15.05 140.12
CA ARG A 335 -145.70 13.98 141.05
C ARG A 335 -145.99 14.31 142.51
N ALA A 336 -145.86 15.57 142.93
CA ALA A 336 -146.25 15.99 144.28
C ALA A 336 -147.77 15.91 144.47
N GLU A 337 -148.54 16.42 143.50
CA GLU A 337 -150.01 16.33 143.47
C GLU A 337 -150.50 14.86 143.49
N ALA A 338 -149.85 13.99 142.71
CA ALA A 338 -150.15 12.55 142.66
C ALA A 338 -149.59 11.73 143.85
N ALA A 339 -148.86 12.36 144.78
CA ALA A 339 -148.60 11.80 146.11
C ALA A 339 -149.67 12.27 147.10
N GLU A 340 -150.04 13.55 147.05
CA GLU A 340 -151.02 14.15 147.96
C GLU A 340 -152.46 13.62 147.74
N GLN A 341 -152.85 13.28 146.52
CA GLN A 341 -154.14 12.60 146.28
C GLN A 341 -154.17 11.17 146.83
N ARG A 342 -153.03 10.47 146.77
CA ARG A 342 -152.97 9.01 146.87
C ARG A 342 -153.43 8.49 148.23
N GLU A 343 -152.78 8.92 149.31
CA GLU A 343 -153.13 8.50 150.68
C GLU A 343 -154.09 9.48 151.40
N ARG A 344 -154.88 10.22 150.61
CA ARG A 344 -156.29 10.49 150.99
C ARG A 344 -157.14 9.21 150.84
N ALA A 345 -156.81 8.29 149.92
CA ALA A 345 -157.55 7.04 149.72
C ALA A 345 -157.36 6.02 150.85
N ALA A 346 -156.14 5.73 151.29
CA ALA A 346 -155.90 4.77 152.39
C ALA A 346 -156.60 5.17 153.71
N ARG A 347 -156.77 6.48 153.95
CA ARG A 347 -157.57 7.00 155.09
C ARG A 347 -159.08 6.79 154.94
N ALA A 348 -159.58 6.60 153.71
CA ALA A 348 -160.96 6.19 153.46
C ALA A 348 -161.13 4.67 153.56
N GLU A 349 -160.20 3.86 153.04
CA GLU A 349 -160.25 2.40 153.14
C GLU A 349 -160.24 1.91 154.59
N ALA A 350 -159.37 2.47 155.44
CA ALA A 350 -159.30 2.10 156.85
C ALA A 350 -160.62 2.34 157.63
N ALA A 351 -161.45 3.30 157.19
CA ALA A 351 -162.75 3.58 157.79
C ALA A 351 -163.82 2.55 157.38
N ALA A 352 -163.72 1.97 156.18
CA ALA A 352 -164.67 0.97 155.69
C ALA A 352 -164.53 -0.37 156.44
N THR A 353 -163.30 -0.82 156.70
CA THR A 353 -163.01 -2.10 157.36
C THR A 353 -163.58 -2.15 158.78
N ALA A 354 -163.58 -1.02 159.50
CA ALA A 354 -164.14 -0.91 160.85
C ALA A 354 -165.66 -1.11 160.90
N ALA A 355 -166.39 -0.75 159.83
CA ALA A 355 -167.84 -0.90 159.78
C ALA A 355 -168.30 -2.35 159.49
N ALA A 356 -167.47 -3.14 158.80
CA ALA A 356 -167.82 -4.51 158.41
C ALA A 356 -167.85 -5.49 159.59
N ALA A 357 -166.90 -5.38 160.54
CA ALA A 357 -166.78 -6.30 161.66
C ALA A 357 -168.00 -6.29 162.60
N ALA A 358 -168.51 -5.10 162.93
CA ALA A 358 -169.63 -4.89 163.86
C ALA A 358 -170.99 -5.46 163.38
N LEU A 359 -171.07 -5.92 162.13
CA LEU A 359 -172.26 -6.57 161.56
C LEU A 359 -172.23 -8.10 161.67
N ALA A 360 -171.08 -8.71 161.96
CA ALA A 360 -170.95 -10.15 162.15
C ALA A 360 -171.47 -10.60 163.53
N GLU A 361 -171.27 -9.79 164.58
CA GLU A 361 -171.64 -10.10 165.98
C GLU A 361 -173.15 -10.22 166.26
N ARG A 362 -174.03 -10.08 165.24
CA ARG A 362 -175.49 -10.02 165.42
C ARG A 362 -176.30 -11.09 164.67
N ARG A 363 -175.64 -12.15 164.16
CA ARG A 363 -176.29 -13.11 163.23
C ARG A 363 -175.99 -14.60 163.45
N ALA A 364 -175.42 -14.98 164.59
CA ALA A 364 -175.03 -16.36 164.87
C ALA A 364 -175.35 -16.80 166.33
N ASP A 365 -176.50 -16.37 166.84
CA ASP A 365 -177.03 -16.74 168.18
C ASP A 365 -178.28 -17.65 168.09
N GLU A 366 -178.60 -18.12 166.86
CA GLU A 366 -179.62 -19.15 166.59
C GLU A 366 -178.99 -20.22 165.65
N ASP A 367 -179.15 -21.49 166.03
CA ASP A 367 -178.73 -22.76 165.36
C ASP A 367 -177.24 -23.00 165.00
N GLN A 368 -176.53 -23.59 165.97
CA GLN A 368 -175.47 -24.61 165.77
C GLN A 368 -176.09 -26.01 165.47
N PRO A 369 -175.33 -27.08 165.11
CA PRO A 369 -173.86 -27.22 165.02
C PRO A 369 -173.32 -27.83 163.71
N GLY A 370 -171.99 -27.78 163.52
CA GLY A 370 -171.27 -28.58 162.51
C GLY A 370 -169.78 -28.27 162.40
N ASP A 371 -168.91 -29.18 162.83
CA ASP A 371 -167.45 -29.09 162.66
C ASP A 371 -167.01 -29.84 161.38
N HIS A 372 -166.12 -29.22 160.58
CA HIS A 372 -164.83 -29.85 160.24
C HIS A 372 -163.85 -28.93 159.47
N ARG A 373 -162.67 -28.79 160.08
CA ARG A 373 -161.35 -28.45 159.51
C ARG A 373 -160.85 -29.53 158.52
N PRO A 374 -159.63 -29.42 157.92
CA PRO A 374 -158.74 -28.27 157.65
C PRO A 374 -158.33 -28.23 156.14
N ALA A 375 -157.27 -27.49 155.77
CA ALA A 375 -156.03 -27.98 155.10
C ALA A 375 -155.13 -26.77 154.66
N PRO A 376 -154.14 -26.84 153.73
CA PRO A 376 -152.82 -26.18 153.91
C PRO A 376 -152.57 -25.04 152.89
N GLU A 377 -151.47 -24.27 152.89
CA GLU A 377 -150.29 -24.08 153.77
C GLU A 377 -149.78 -22.61 153.58
N PRO A 378 -148.80 -22.11 154.35
CA PRO A 378 -148.23 -20.77 154.15
C PRO A 378 -147.06 -20.78 153.14
N GLY A 379 -146.66 -19.58 152.68
CA GLY A 379 -145.52 -19.34 151.79
C GLY A 379 -145.29 -17.85 151.56
#